data_AF-A0A928WFJ3-F1
#
_entry.id   AF-A0A928WFJ3-F1
#
_cell.length_a   1.000
_cell.length_b   1.000
_cell.length_c   1.000
_cell.angle_alpha   90.00
_cell.angle_beta   90.00
_cell.angle_gamma   90.00
#
_symmetry.space_group_name_H-M   'P 1'
#
loop_
_entity.id
_entity.type
_entity.pdbx_description
1 polymer ?
#
loop_
_entity_poly.entity_id
_entity_poly.type
_entity_poly.pdbx_seq_one_letter_code
_entity_poly.pdbx_strand_id
1 'polypeptide(L)'
;MILLEQSRKIATAFILILVLTITTACGGGTVSQVDRTATPPAIGRDVTYAELERGNTPSGQSFGNWVVTTSQGLVKDAYVRDNNKLGVVISPQVRPNEVRPLAKSLVQGFRKNFPDQNLTVLVYGPDKQLILTTQYDRATNQIQYS
;
A
#
# COMPACT_ATOMS: atom_id res chain seq x y z
N MET A 1 -34.75 -29.66 -44.66
CA MET A 1 -35.25 -28.71 -43.65
C MET A 1 -34.10 -28.38 -42.70
N ILE A 2 -33.25 -27.43 -43.09
CA ILE A 2 -31.95 -27.13 -42.47
C ILE A 2 -31.83 -25.61 -42.36
N LEU A 3 -32.65 -24.91 -41.56
CA LEU A 3 -32.59 -23.43 -41.51
C LEU A 3 -33.28 -22.72 -40.34
N LEU A 4 -33.62 -23.40 -39.23
CA LEU A 4 -34.39 -22.75 -38.13
C LEU A 4 -33.80 -22.84 -36.72
N GLU A 5 -32.68 -23.54 -36.50
CA GLU A 5 -32.07 -23.63 -35.15
C GLU A 5 -30.75 -22.84 -34.96
N GLN A 6 -30.24 -22.17 -36.00
CA GLN A 6 -29.02 -21.36 -35.90
C GLN A 6 -29.26 -19.89 -35.50
N SER A 7 -30.51 -19.47 -35.30
CA SER A 7 -30.87 -18.07 -34.93
C SER A 7 -30.56 -17.69 -33.48
N ARG A 8 -30.32 -18.67 -32.58
CA ARG A 8 -30.10 -18.41 -31.14
C ARG A 8 -28.66 -18.06 -30.75
N LYS A 9 -27.66 -18.24 -31.62
CA LYS A 9 -26.24 -17.97 -31.29
C LYS A 9 -25.73 -16.60 -31.76
N ILE A 10 -26.49 -15.86 -32.57
CA ILE A 10 -26.06 -14.56 -33.13
C ILE A 10 -26.50 -13.37 -32.24
N ALA A 11 -27.52 -13.54 -31.41
CA ALA A 11 -28.10 -12.46 -30.61
C ALA A 11 -27.20 -11.98 -29.45
N THR A 12 -26.30 -12.81 -28.92
CA THR A 12 -25.48 -12.46 -27.74
C THR A 12 -24.24 -11.64 -28.05
N ALA A 13 -23.75 -11.64 -29.30
CA ALA A 13 -22.57 -10.87 -29.68
C ALA A 13 -22.86 -9.38 -29.92
N PHE A 14 -24.11 -9.03 -30.25
CA PHE A 14 -24.50 -7.64 -30.57
C PHE A 14 -24.70 -6.73 -29.34
N ILE A 15 -24.81 -7.29 -28.13
CA ILE A 15 -24.98 -6.51 -26.89
C ILE A 15 -23.64 -5.90 -26.40
N LEU A 16 -22.50 -6.53 -26.71
CA LEU A 16 -21.18 -6.08 -26.23
C LEU A 16 -20.61 -4.88 -27.00
N ILE A 17 -21.10 -4.60 -28.21
CA ILE A 17 -20.60 -3.48 -29.04
C ILE A 17 -21.35 -2.17 -28.74
N LEU A 18 -22.58 -2.23 -28.20
CA LEU A 18 -23.42 -1.04 -27.97
C LEU A 18 -23.08 -0.26 -26.68
N VAL A 19 -22.30 -0.83 -25.75
CA VAL A 19 -22.02 -0.19 -24.45
C VAL A 19 -20.78 0.72 -24.47
N LEU A 20 -19.96 0.70 -25.53
CA LEU A 20 -18.69 1.45 -25.54
C LEU A 20 -18.75 2.89 -26.04
N THR A 21 -19.90 3.39 -26.49
CA THR A 21 -19.98 4.68 -27.22
C THR A 21 -20.74 5.79 -26.48
N ILE A 22 -20.75 5.79 -25.15
CA ILE A 22 -21.43 6.85 -24.39
C ILE A 22 -20.51 7.42 -23.30
N THR A 23 -19.83 8.52 -23.66
CA THR A 23 -19.49 9.70 -22.82
C THR A 23 -18.51 9.50 -21.66
N THR A 24 -17.41 10.26 -21.55
CA THR A 24 -17.45 11.69 -21.23
C THR A 24 -16.14 12.38 -21.62
N ALA A 25 -16.27 13.46 -22.40
CA ALA A 25 -15.29 14.51 -22.51
C ALA A 25 -15.69 15.62 -21.52
N CYS A 26 -14.80 15.93 -20.57
CA CYS A 26 -14.76 17.14 -19.74
C CYS A 26 -13.30 17.23 -19.26
N GLY A 27 -12.53 18.29 -19.38
CA GLY A 27 -12.74 19.67 -19.77
C GLY A 27 -11.44 20.39 -19.43
N GLY A 28 -11.00 21.33 -20.26
CA GLY A 28 -9.83 22.14 -19.98
C GLY A 28 -10.01 22.97 -18.71
N GLY A 29 -8.95 23.03 -17.90
CA GLY A 29 -8.82 23.91 -16.75
C GLY A 29 -7.39 24.40 -16.65
N THR A 30 -7.19 25.66 -17.00
CA THR A 30 -5.96 26.43 -16.89
C THR A 30 -5.63 26.78 -15.43
N VAL A 31 -4.33 26.83 -15.14
CA VAL A 31 -3.65 27.63 -14.09
C VAL A 31 -3.89 27.26 -12.62
N SER A 32 -2.81 26.84 -11.96
CA SER A 32 -2.27 27.55 -10.79
C SER A 32 -0.85 27.09 -10.49
N GLN A 33 0.09 27.99 -10.81
CA GLN A 33 1.39 28.10 -10.18
C GLN A 33 1.18 28.31 -8.68
N VAL A 34 1.69 27.40 -7.86
CA VAL A 34 1.94 27.67 -6.44
C VAL A 34 3.37 27.27 -6.13
N ASP A 35 4.18 28.32 -6.02
CA ASP A 35 5.41 28.45 -5.28
C ASP A 35 5.48 27.46 -4.10
N ARG A 36 6.47 26.57 -4.07
CA ARG A 36 6.87 25.89 -2.84
C ARG A 36 8.29 26.29 -2.50
N THR A 37 8.37 27.41 -1.77
CA THR A 37 9.44 27.66 -0.82
C THR A 37 9.63 26.42 0.05
N ALA A 38 10.87 25.93 0.08
CA ALA A 38 11.30 24.79 0.86
C ALA A 38 11.02 25.02 2.35
N THR A 39 10.07 24.26 2.89
CA THR A 39 9.94 24.04 4.34
C THR A 39 10.05 22.52 4.54
N PRO A 40 11.03 22.00 5.29
CA PRO A 40 11.14 20.57 5.53
C PRO A 40 9.90 20.11 6.30
N PRO A 41 9.25 18.99 5.93
CA PRO A 41 8.10 18.52 6.67
C PRO A 41 8.57 18.05 8.04
N ALA A 42 8.23 18.82 9.07
CA ALA A 42 8.25 18.36 10.44
C ALA A 42 7.30 17.15 10.51
N ILE A 43 7.87 15.98 10.78
CA ILE A 43 7.12 14.76 11.03
C ILE A 43 6.34 14.97 12.34
N GLY A 44 5.11 15.46 12.20
CA GLY A 44 4.17 15.70 13.28
C GLY A 44 3.74 14.38 13.91
N ARG A 45 3.87 14.33 15.24
CA ARG A 45 3.53 13.21 16.13
C ARG A 45 2.01 13.05 16.29
N ASP A 46 1.30 12.82 15.19
CA ASP A 46 -0.13 12.50 15.25
C ASP A 46 -0.59 11.72 14.00
N VAL A 47 0.20 10.70 13.61
CA VAL A 47 -0.20 9.74 12.58
C VAL A 47 -1.16 8.73 13.23
N THR A 48 -2.30 9.24 13.68
CA THR A 48 -3.43 8.44 14.13
C THR A 48 -3.82 7.54 12.95
N TYR A 49 -3.70 6.22 13.12
CA TYR A 49 -4.00 5.13 12.17
C TYR A 49 -5.38 5.22 11.48
N ALA A 50 -6.22 6.18 11.84
CA ALA A 50 -7.66 6.18 11.62
C ALA A 50 -8.09 6.26 10.14
N GLU A 51 -7.27 6.78 9.23
CA GLU A 51 -7.70 6.99 7.83
C GLU A 51 -6.99 6.05 6.85
N LEU A 52 -7.22 4.73 6.98
CA LEU A 52 -7.16 3.73 5.90
C LEU A 52 -6.22 4.08 4.72
N GLU A 53 -4.91 4.09 4.96
CA GLU A 53 -3.90 4.15 3.91
C GLU A 53 -3.80 2.78 3.21
N ARG A 54 -4.85 2.33 2.50
CA ARG A 54 -4.72 1.16 1.60
C ARG A 54 -3.59 1.44 0.61
N GLY A 55 -2.80 0.42 0.30
CA GLY A 55 -1.61 0.60 -0.51
C GLY A 55 -1.95 1.29 -1.83
N ASN A 56 -1.22 2.35 -2.16
CA ASN A 56 -1.51 3.19 -3.34
C ASN A 56 -0.95 2.60 -4.64
N THR A 57 -0.22 1.48 -4.55
CA THR A 57 0.36 0.77 -5.70
C THR A 57 -0.03 -0.71 -5.67
N PRO A 58 -0.14 -1.39 -6.82
CA PRO A 58 -0.41 -2.83 -6.87
C PRO A 58 0.68 -3.66 -6.16
N SER A 59 1.95 -3.28 -6.31
CA SER A 59 3.08 -3.91 -5.62
C SER A 59 2.99 -3.74 -4.10
N GLY A 60 2.63 -2.53 -3.64
CA GLY A 60 2.44 -2.23 -2.23
C GLY A 60 1.31 -3.03 -1.61
N GLN A 61 0.16 -3.12 -2.28
CA GLN A 61 -0.96 -3.94 -1.83
C GLN A 61 -0.59 -5.43 -1.74
N SER A 62 0.13 -5.94 -2.74
CA SER A 62 0.56 -7.34 -2.79
C SER A 62 1.54 -7.66 -1.66
N PHE A 63 2.49 -6.76 -1.39
CA PHE A 63 3.43 -6.92 -0.29
C PHE A 63 2.74 -6.79 1.08
N GLY A 64 1.82 -5.83 1.27
CA GLY A 64 1.03 -5.71 2.50
C GLY A 64 0.25 -7.00 2.80
N ASN A 65 -0.46 -7.54 1.81
CA ASN A 65 -1.15 -8.82 1.93
C ASN A 65 -0.18 -9.96 2.28
N TRP A 66 0.96 -10.03 1.58
CA TRP A 66 1.99 -11.03 1.85
C TRP A 66 2.52 -10.94 3.28
N VAL A 67 2.77 -9.73 3.81
CA VAL A 67 3.20 -9.53 5.21
C VAL A 67 2.17 -10.10 6.17
N VAL A 68 0.88 -9.81 6.00
CA VAL A 68 -0.17 -10.35 6.88
C VAL A 68 -0.20 -11.87 6.82
N THR A 69 -0.17 -12.46 5.63
CA THR A 69 -0.21 -13.92 5.44
C THR A 69 1.02 -14.63 5.99
N THR A 70 2.22 -14.13 5.69
CA THR A 70 3.50 -14.76 6.08
C THR A 70 3.81 -14.57 7.56
N SER A 71 3.27 -13.54 8.21
CA SER A 71 3.48 -13.30 9.64
C SER A 71 2.71 -14.27 10.55
N GLN A 72 1.94 -15.22 9.99
CA GLN A 72 1.25 -16.28 10.73
C GLN A 72 0.41 -15.77 11.93
N GLY A 73 -0.21 -14.59 11.78
CA GLY A 73 -1.06 -13.98 12.81
C GLY A 73 -0.35 -13.05 13.80
N LEU A 74 0.98 -12.89 13.70
CA LEU A 74 1.74 -11.85 14.44
C LEU A 74 1.44 -10.44 13.93
N VAL A 75 1.10 -10.32 12.65
CA VAL A 75 0.63 -9.08 12.02
C VAL A 75 -0.86 -9.24 11.70
N LYS A 76 -1.66 -8.27 12.10
CA LYS A 76 -3.11 -8.24 11.86
C LYS A 76 -3.51 -7.44 10.64
N ASP A 77 -2.75 -6.40 10.33
CA ASP A 77 -2.98 -5.54 9.18
C ASP A 77 -1.65 -4.98 8.70
N ALA A 78 -1.54 -4.75 7.41
CA ALA A 78 -0.36 -4.12 6.82
C ALA A 78 -0.71 -3.40 5.52
N TYR A 79 -0.03 -2.28 5.30
CA TYR A 79 -0.17 -1.50 4.09
C TYR A 79 1.17 -0.94 3.64
N VAL A 80 1.32 -0.72 2.33
CA VAL A 80 2.51 -0.07 1.78
C VAL A 80 2.10 1.15 0.98
N ARG A 81 2.71 2.28 1.30
CA ARG A 81 2.52 3.55 0.61
C ARG A 81 3.80 3.99 -0.10
N ASP A 82 3.62 4.56 -1.28
CA ASP A 82 4.67 5.17 -2.11
C ASP A 82 5.84 4.22 -2.40
N ASN A 83 5.58 2.92 -2.31
CA ASN A 83 6.56 1.83 -2.37
C ASN A 83 7.67 1.88 -1.30
N ASN A 84 7.71 2.88 -0.42
CA ASN A 84 8.82 3.09 0.51
C ASN A 84 8.42 3.14 2.00
N LYS A 85 7.12 3.14 2.30
CA LYS A 85 6.58 3.18 3.65
C LYS A 85 5.68 1.98 3.89
N LEU A 86 6.00 1.15 4.87
CA LEU A 86 5.21 0.00 5.30
C LEU A 86 4.62 0.30 6.68
N GLY A 87 3.30 0.34 6.80
CA GLY A 87 2.62 0.35 8.09
C GLY A 87 2.18 -1.06 8.47
N VAL A 88 2.36 -1.44 9.73
CA VAL A 88 2.07 -2.79 10.24
C VAL A 88 1.39 -2.71 11.60
N VAL A 89 0.25 -3.36 11.76
CA VAL A 89 -0.40 -3.56 13.07
C VAL A 89 -0.05 -4.93 13.60
N ILE A 90 0.58 -4.97 14.78
CA ILE A 90 0.91 -6.24 15.43
C ILE A 90 -0.28 -6.79 16.21
N SER A 91 -0.30 -8.11 16.38
CA SER A 91 -1.26 -8.76 17.24
C SER A 91 -0.86 -8.63 18.72
N PRO A 92 -1.82 -8.80 19.66
CA PRO A 92 -1.52 -8.84 21.09
C PRO A 92 -0.57 -9.98 21.51
N GLN A 93 -0.27 -10.92 20.60
CA GLN A 93 0.63 -12.04 20.87
C GLN A 93 2.11 -11.64 20.78
N VAL A 94 2.42 -10.54 20.08
CA VAL A 94 3.78 -10.03 19.94
C VAL A 94 4.18 -9.33 21.23
N ARG A 95 5.22 -9.82 21.90
CA ARG A 95 5.69 -9.22 23.15
C ARG A 95 6.51 -7.95 22.87
N PRO A 96 6.58 -6.98 23.80
CA PRO A 96 7.33 -5.75 23.58
C PRO A 96 8.81 -5.95 23.19
N ASN A 97 9.46 -6.98 23.72
CA ASN A 97 10.84 -7.34 23.38
C ASN A 97 10.98 -7.99 21.99
N GLU A 98 9.90 -8.47 21.39
CA GLU A 98 9.86 -9.09 20.06
C GLU A 98 9.55 -8.07 18.95
N VAL A 99 9.09 -6.87 19.30
CA VAL A 99 8.75 -5.81 18.33
C VAL A 99 9.95 -5.39 17.49
N ARG A 100 11.11 -5.15 18.13
CA ARG A 100 12.34 -4.73 17.41
C ARG A 100 12.86 -5.81 16.44
N PRO A 101 13.01 -7.10 16.84
CA PRO A 101 13.43 -8.13 15.89
C PRO A 101 12.38 -8.38 14.79
N LEU A 102 11.08 -8.28 15.09
CA LEU A 102 10.04 -8.33 14.06
C LEU A 102 10.20 -7.19 13.04
N ALA A 103 10.33 -5.95 13.51
CA ALA A 103 10.51 -4.77 12.65
C ALA A 103 11.77 -4.88 11.78
N LYS A 104 12.87 -5.40 12.33
CA LYS A 104 14.09 -5.68 11.56
C LYS A 104 13.82 -6.66 10.41
N SER A 105 13.12 -7.77 10.68
CA SER A 105 12.75 -8.75 9.66
C SER A 105 11.83 -8.16 8.60
N LEU A 106 10.87 -7.32 9.01
CA LEU A 106 9.97 -6.61 8.09
C LEU A 106 10.74 -5.68 7.16
N VAL A 107 11.66 -4.85 7.68
CA VAL A 107 12.53 -4.00 6.86
C VAL A 107 13.35 -4.82 5.88
N GLN A 108 13.91 -5.94 6.31
CA GLN A 108 14.71 -6.81 5.44
C GLN A 108 13.87 -7.41 4.31
N GLY A 109 12.64 -7.85 4.59
CA GLY A 109 11.69 -8.32 3.57
C GLY A 109 11.23 -7.20 2.64
N PHE A 110 11.00 -6.01 3.20
CA PHE A 110 10.57 -4.83 2.46
C PHE A 110 11.64 -4.38 1.46
N ARG A 111 12.91 -4.38 1.88
CA ARG A 111 14.05 -4.07 1.01
C ARG A 111 14.21 -5.02 -0.17
N LYS A 112 13.84 -6.30 -0.01
CA LYS A 112 13.90 -7.26 -1.12
C LYS A 112 12.86 -6.95 -2.20
N ASN A 113 11.69 -6.43 -1.82
CA ASN A 113 10.61 -6.12 -2.74
C ASN A 113 10.70 -4.71 -3.31
N PHE A 114 11.31 -3.78 -2.57
CA PHE A 114 11.47 -2.38 -2.95
C PHE A 114 12.95 -1.96 -2.77
N PRO A 115 13.82 -2.38 -3.71
CA PRO A 115 15.25 -2.06 -3.63
C PRO A 115 15.54 -0.59 -3.96
N ASP A 116 16.80 -0.18 -3.73
CA ASP A 116 17.38 1.09 -4.20
C ASP A 116 16.80 2.39 -3.62
N GLN A 117 16.10 2.31 -2.50
CA GLN A 117 15.51 3.48 -1.85
C GLN A 117 15.56 3.38 -0.33
N ASN A 118 15.38 4.52 0.32
CA ASN A 118 15.19 4.58 1.77
C ASN A 118 13.81 4.00 2.10
N LEU A 119 13.74 3.23 3.19
CA LEU A 119 12.51 2.54 3.57
C LEU A 119 12.14 2.91 5.00
N THR A 120 10.84 3.03 5.23
CA THR A 120 10.28 3.29 6.57
C THR A 120 9.29 2.19 6.91
N VAL A 121 9.42 1.62 8.09
CA VAL A 121 8.47 0.66 8.67
C VAL A 121 7.91 1.27 9.95
N LEU A 122 6.59 1.46 9.96
CA LEU A 122 5.81 1.96 11.09
C LEU A 122 5.13 0.77 11.74
N VAL A 123 5.45 0.50 13.00
CA VAL A 123 4.85 -0.60 13.76
C VAL A 123 3.87 -0.02 14.75
N TYR A 124 2.62 -0.44 14.63
CA TYR A 124 1.51 -0.06 15.47
C TYR A 124 1.14 -1.21 16.40
N GLY A 125 0.81 -0.89 17.65
CA GLY A 125 0.28 -1.83 18.62
C GLY A 125 -1.14 -2.31 18.25
N PRO A 126 -1.70 -3.26 19.01
CA PRO A 126 -3.07 -3.75 18.79
C PRO A 126 -4.14 -2.66 18.96
N ASP A 127 -3.81 -1.64 19.75
CA ASP A 127 -4.58 -0.41 19.97
C ASP A 127 -4.40 0.63 18.84
N LYS A 128 -3.62 0.29 17.81
CA LYS A 128 -3.28 1.14 16.67
C LYS A 128 -2.42 2.35 17.02
N GLN A 129 -1.78 2.36 18.19
CA GLN A 129 -0.79 3.39 18.53
C GLN A 129 0.56 3.05 17.91
N LEU A 130 1.26 4.06 17.38
CA LEU A 130 2.62 3.86 16.86
C LEU A 130 3.57 3.56 18.02
N ILE A 131 4.18 2.38 18.01
CA ILE A 131 5.07 1.90 19.09
C ILE A 131 6.53 1.82 18.68
N LEU A 132 6.82 1.73 17.38
CA LEU A 132 8.18 1.70 16.86
C LEU A 132 8.20 2.19 15.41
N THR A 133 9.12 3.11 15.12
CA THR A 133 9.48 3.45 13.75
C THR A 133 10.86 2.88 13.44
N THR A 134 10.98 2.20 12.30
CA THR A 134 12.24 1.65 11.82
C THR A 134 12.54 2.22 10.44
N GLN A 135 13.72 2.81 10.27
CA GLN A 135 14.14 3.43 9.03
C GLN A 135 15.37 2.72 8.48
N TYR A 136 15.36 2.43 7.19
CA TYR A 136 16.52 1.93 6.47
C TYR A 136 17.05 3.02 5.56
N ASP A 137 18.32 3.35 5.76
CA ASP A 137 19.06 4.29 4.92
C ASP A 137 19.84 3.51 3.87
N ARG A 138 19.54 3.77 2.59
CA ARG A 138 20.15 3.08 1.45
C ARG A 138 21.60 3.50 1.23
N ALA A 139 21.97 4.73 1.57
CA ALA A 139 23.33 5.24 1.38
C ALA A 139 24.30 4.60 2.38
N THR A 140 23.89 4.47 3.64
CA THR A 140 24.72 3.93 4.72
C THR A 140 24.49 2.44 5.00
N ASN A 141 23.44 1.85 4.44
CA ASN A 141 22.98 0.49 4.71
C ASN A 141 22.63 0.23 6.19
N GLN A 142 22.31 1.28 6.94
CA GLN A 142 22.01 1.19 8.36
C GLN A 142 20.50 1.14 8.61
N ILE A 143 20.14 0.45 9.70
CA ILE A 143 18.78 0.42 10.22
C ILE A 143 18.76 1.23 11.50
N GLN A 144 17.87 2.22 11.57
CA GLN A 144 17.67 3.11 12.70
C GLN A 144 16.30 2.84 13.32
N TYR A 145 16.22 3.00 14.64
CA TYR A 145 15.01 2.78 15.43
C TYR A 145 14.70 4.05 16.20
N SER A 146 13.43 4.47 16.18
CA SER A 146 12.93 5.64 16.92
C SER A 146 11.56 5.37 17.51
#